data_AF-A0A352AHG6-F1
#
_entry.id   AF-A0A352AHG6-F1
#
_cell.length_a   1.000
_cell.length_b   1.000
_cell.length_c   1.000
_cell.angle_alpha   90.00
_cell.angle_beta   90.00
_cell.angle_gamma   90.00
#
_symmetry.space_group_name_H-M   'P 1'
#
loop_
_entity.id
_entity.type
_entity.pdbx_description
1 polymer ?
#
loop_
_entity_poly.entity_id
_entity_poly.type
_entity_poly.pdbx_seq_one_letter_code
_entity_poly.pdbx_strand_id
1 'polypeptide(L)' 'MSEKAIKIPAQVLKDLAEIKSLGNVNMYSKDQILVACINLKYYTTAIWISDNFTVYLKGITKGFEPSDSCD' A
#
# COMPACT_ATOMS: atom_id res chain seq x y z
N MET A 1 3.85 -4.18 24.56
CA MET A 1 2.66 -4.64 23.81
C MET A 1 3.03 -4.66 22.34
N SER A 2 3.02 -5.82 21.70
CA SER A 2 3.29 -5.94 20.27
C SER A 2 2.15 -5.25 19.53
N GLU A 3 2.40 -4.10 18.90
CA GLU A 3 1.37 -3.43 18.11
C GLU A 3 0.96 -4.34 16.95
N LYS A 4 -0.35 -4.55 16.78
CA LYS A 4 -0.88 -5.44 15.74
C LYS A 4 -0.62 -4.85 14.36
N ALA A 5 -0.13 -5.68 13.44
CA ALA A 5 0.07 -5.31 12.03
C ALA A 5 -1.26 -4.88 11.38
N ILE A 6 -1.16 -4.04 10.34
CA ILE A 6 -2.34 -3.53 9.64
C ILE A 6 -2.73 -4.49 8.52
N LYS A 7 -3.97 -5.00 8.58
CA LYS A 7 -4.58 -5.80 7.51
C LYS A 7 -4.86 -4.95 6.27
N ILE A 8 -4.28 -5.31 5.13
CA ILE A 8 -4.55 -4.68 3.83
C ILE A 8 -4.75 -5.75 2.74
N PRO A 9 -5.47 -5.47 1.65
CA PRO A 9 -5.66 -6.45 0.58
C PRO A 9 -4.33 -7.02 0.06
N ALA A 10 -4.26 -8.33 -0.15
CA ALA A 10 -3.02 -8.99 -0.58
C ALA A 10 -2.44 -8.40 -1.88
N GLN A 11 -3.30 -8.06 -2.84
CA GLN A 11 -2.90 -7.39 -4.07
C GLN A 11 -2.28 -6.01 -3.80
N VAL A 12 -2.87 -5.23 -2.90
CA VAL A 12 -2.35 -3.91 -2.50
C VAL A 12 -0.97 -4.05 -1.87
N LEU A 13 -0.79 -5.04 -0.99
CA LEU A 13 0.51 -5.32 -0.38
C LEU A 13 1.58 -5.68 -1.44
N LYS A 14 1.23 -6.53 -2.41
CA LYS A 14 2.12 -6.91 -3.51
C LYS A 14 2.51 -5.70 -4.36
N ASP A 15 1.54 -4.93 -4.82
CA ASP A 15 1.76 -3.76 -5.68
C ASP A 15 2.63 -2.70 -4.98
N LEU A 16 2.40 -2.46 -3.69
CA LEU A 16 3.20 -1.54 -2.89
C LEU A 16 4.65 -2.02 -2.70
N ALA A 17 4.87 -3.33 -2.59
CA ALA A 17 6.21 -3.90 -2.53
C ALA A 17 6.95 -3.68 -3.86
N GLU A 18 6.27 -3.85 -4.99
CA GLU A 18 6.83 -3.58 -6.32
C GLU A 18 7.12 -2.09 -6.52
N ILE A 19 6.20 -1.18 -6.16
CA ILE A 19 6.43 0.27 -6.22
C ILE A 19 7.64 0.66 -5.36
N LYS A 20 7.74 0.11 -4.14
CA LYS A 20 8.88 0.36 -3.25
C LYS A 20 10.20 -0.12 -3.88
N SER A 21 10.18 -1.24 -4.60
CA SER A 21 11.38 -1.80 -5.25
C SER A 21 11.92 -0.93 -6.39
N LEU A 22 11.13 -0.01 -6.95
CA LEU A 22 11.59 0.94 -7.96
C LEU A 22 12.64 1.94 -7.41
N GLY A 23 12.63 2.19 -6.10
CA GLY A 23 13.59 3.05 -5.41
C GLY A 23 13.47 4.55 -5.70
N ASN A 24 12.58 4.98 -6.59
CA ASN A 24 12.39 6.38 -7.00
C ASN A 24 11.04 6.98 -6.59
N VAL A 25 10.21 6.24 -5.84
CA VAL A 25 8.90 6.69 -5.36
C VAL A 25 8.98 6.99 -3.86
N ASN A 26 8.60 8.20 -3.45
CA ASN A 26 8.47 8.50 -2.04
C ASN A 26 7.24 7.80 -1.45
N MET A 27 7.47 6.72 -0.70
CA MET A 27 6.43 5.93 -0.04
C MET A 27 5.70 6.67 1.09
N TYR A 28 6.06 7.92 1.41
CA TYR A 28 5.29 8.80 2.31
C TYR A 28 4.45 9.84 1.58
N SER A 29 4.54 9.90 0.24
CA SER A 29 3.81 10.86 -0.58
C SER A 29 2.65 10.17 -1.28
N LYS A 30 1.41 10.50 -0.88
CA LYS A 30 0.19 9.98 -1.52
C LYS A 30 0.23 10.15 -3.04
N ASP A 31 0.54 11.36 -3.50
CA ASP A 31 0.49 11.69 -4.94
C ASP A 31 1.51 10.89 -5.76
N GLN A 32 2.74 10.73 -5.27
CA GLN A 32 3.75 9.94 -5.96
C GLN A 32 3.37 8.45 -6.02
N ILE A 33 2.78 7.90 -4.95
CA ILE A 33 2.28 6.52 -4.94
C ILE A 33 1.15 6.37 -5.96
N LEU A 34 0.19 7.30 -5.99
CA LEU A 34 -0.92 7.26 -6.95
C LEU A 34 -0.42 7.35 -8.40
N VAL A 35 0.53 8.24 -8.69
CA VAL A 35 1.16 8.34 -10.02
C VAL A 35 1.86 7.03 -10.39
N ALA A 36 2.61 6.42 -9.45
CA ALA A 36 3.25 5.14 -9.68
C ALA A 36 2.23 4.02 -9.96
N CYS A 37 1.16 3.94 -9.16
CA CYS A 37 0.07 2.99 -9.39
C CYS A 37 -0.56 3.16 -10.78
N ILE A 38 -0.83 4.39 -11.22
CA ILE A 38 -1.42 4.66 -12.54
C ILE A 38 -0.46 4.22 -13.67
N ASN A 39 0.82 4.57 -13.56
CA ASN A 39 1.84 4.20 -14.56
C ASN A 39 2.00 2.68 -14.70
N LEU A 40 1.84 1.94 -13.60
CA LEU A 40 1.93 0.48 -13.56
C LEU A 40 0.57 -0.22 -13.79
N LYS A 41 -0.52 0.54 -13.97
CA LYS A 41 -1.90 0.03 -14.10
C LYS A 41 -2.45 -0.68 -12.86
N TYR A 42 -1.94 -0.35 -11.67
CA TYR A 42 -2.39 -0.86 -10.37
C TYR A 42 -3.59 -0.07 -9.84
N TYR A 43 -4.68 -0.03 -10.61
CA TYR A 43 -5.83 0.84 -10.33
C TYR A 43 -6.54 0.51 -9.01
N THR A 44 -6.67 -0.77 -8.67
CA THR A 44 -7.24 -1.19 -7.37
C THR A 44 -6.42 -0.64 -6.20
N THR A 45 -5.09 -0.68 -6.31
CA THR A 45 -4.16 -0.15 -5.31
C THR A 45 -4.20 1.38 -5.28
N ALA A 46 -4.34 2.06 -6.43
CA ALA A 46 -4.55 3.50 -6.47
C ALA A 46 -5.82 3.93 -5.71
N ILE A 47 -6.95 3.25 -5.96
CA ILE A 47 -8.22 3.51 -5.27
C ILE A 47 -8.05 3.26 -3.77
N TRP A 48 -7.46 2.13 -3.39
CA TRP A 48 -7.26 1.79 -1.99
C TRP A 48 -6.39 2.82 -1.27
N ILE A 49 -5.26 3.24 -1.86
CA ILE A 49 -4.39 4.29 -1.31
C ILE A 49 -5.11 5.63 -1.22
N SER A 50 -5.96 5.96 -2.20
CA SER A 50 -6.77 7.17 -2.17
C SER A 50 -7.64 7.22 -0.92
N ASP A 51 -8.34 6.11 -0.64
CA ASP A 51 -9.34 6.04 0.43
C ASP A 51 -8.72 5.76 1.81
N ASN A 52 -7.55 5.11 1.85
CA ASN A 52 -6.96 4.55 3.07
C ASN A 52 -5.56 5.09 3.40
N PHE A 53 -5.16 6.26 2.87
CA PHE A 53 -3.78 6.75 3.02
C PHE A 53 -3.29 6.83 4.48
N THR A 54 -4.15 7.26 5.41
CA THR A 54 -3.81 7.28 6.85
C THR A 54 -3.58 5.88 7.42
N VAL A 55 -4.34 4.88 6.98
CA VAL A 55 -4.18 3.47 7.37
C VAL A 55 -2.86 2.92 6.81
N TYR A 56 -2.57 3.24 5.55
CA TYR A 56 -1.30 2.92 4.91
C TYR A 56 -0.10 3.48 5.68
N LEU A 57 -0.11 4.77 6.05
CA LEU A 57 0.97 5.38 6.83
C LEU A 57 1.17 4.71 8.19
N LYS A 58 0.09 4.29 8.86
CA LYS A 58 0.19 3.48 10.09
C LYS A 58 0.82 2.11 9.82
N GLY A 59 0.52 1.49 8.68
CA GLY A 59 1.13 0.21 8.31
C GLY A 59 2.62 0.32 7.96
N ILE A 60 3.10 1.47 7.47
CA ILE A 60 4.55 1.70 7.30
C ILE A 60 5.28 1.56 8.65
N THR A 61 4.70 2.07 9.74
CA THR A 61 5.34 2.02 11.06
C THR A 61 5.10 0.70 11.79
N LYS A 62 3.92 0.10 11.64
CA LYS A 62 3.50 -1.11 12.37
C LYS A 62 3.72 -2.43 11.62
N GLY A 63 4.04 -2.35 10.33
CA GLY A 63 4.03 -3.49 9.42
C GLY A 63 2.65 -3.76 8.84
N PHE A 64 2.64 -4.50 7.73
CA PHE A 64 1.45 -4.93 7.02
C PHE A 64 1.26 -6.44 7.16
N GLU A 65 0.01 -6.87 7.25
CA GLU A 65 -0.39 -8.26 7.06
C GLU A 65 -1.43 -8.32 5.93
N PRO A 66 -1.39 -9.32 5.04
CA PRO A 66 -2.43 -9.47 4.04
C PRO A 66 -3.76 -9.76 4.75
N SER A 67 -4.82 -9.05 4.36
CA SER A 67 -6.18 -9.47 4.68
C SER A 67 -6.48 -10.72 3.87
N ASP A 68 -6.99 -11.76 4.52
CA ASP A 68 -7.44 -12.97 3.86
C ASP A 68 -8.36 -12.57 2.68
N SER A 69 -7.98 -12.98 1.47
CA SER A 69 -8.92 -12.99 0.36
C SER A 69 -9.98 -14.03 0.70
N CYS A 70 -11.18 -13.60 1.08
CA CYS A 70 -12.33 -14.45 0.86
C CYS A 70 -12.47 -14.59 -0.66
N ASP A 71 -12.42 -15.84 -1.12
CA ASP A 71 -12.95 -16.25 -2.43
C ASP A 71 -14.39 -15.74 -2.63
#